data_AF-A0A436R308-F1
#
_entry.id   AF-A0A436R308-F1
#
_cell.length_a   1.000
_cell.length_b   1.000
_cell.length_c   1.000
_cell.angle_alpha   90.00
_cell.angle_beta   90.00
_cell.angle_gamma   90.00
#
_symmetry.space_group_name_H-M   'P 1'
#
loop_
_entity.id
_entity.type
_entity.pdbx_description
1 polymer ?
#
loop_
_entity_poly.entity_id
_entity_poly.type
_entity_poly.pdbx_seq_one_letter_code
_entity_poly.pdbx_strand_id
1 'polypeptide(L)'
;MNAVPPNSASLIAALTGVLSDGGLLTEAEDLVRYSRDWSGDHFGRPLAVARPSSVEEMSALMRRCHAERIPVVPQGGLTGLVGAAVAADGNEVVVSLERMNR
;
A
#
# COMPACT_ATOMS: atom_id res chain seq x y z
N MET A 1 10.29 27.68 -1.99
CA MET A 1 9.36 27.26 -3.05
C MET A 1 8.50 26.16 -2.47
N ASN A 2 7.28 26.46 -2.05
CA ASN A 2 6.40 25.48 -1.43
C ASN A 2 5.71 24.69 -2.54
N ALA A 3 6.22 23.50 -2.86
CA ALA A 3 5.54 22.59 -3.75
C ALA A 3 4.19 22.21 -3.11
N VAL A 4 3.11 22.31 -3.89
CA VAL A 4 1.81 21.76 -3.49
C VAL A 4 2.01 20.26 -3.24
N PRO A 5 1.61 19.71 -2.08
CA PRO A 5 1.73 18.28 -1.84
C PRO A 5 0.94 17.52 -2.92
N PRO A 6 1.49 16.43 -3.47
CA PRO A 6 0.83 15.65 -4.51
C PRO A 6 -0.53 15.15 -4.02
N ASN A 7 -1.55 15.22 -4.86
CA ASN A 7 -2.88 14.70 -4.54
C ASN A 7 -2.92 13.17 -4.72
N SER A 8 -3.86 12.51 -4.05
CA SER A 8 -3.98 11.04 -4.05
C SER A 8 -4.05 10.44 -5.46
N ALA A 9 -4.76 11.08 -6.39
CA ALA A 9 -4.88 10.61 -7.77
C ALA A 9 -3.53 10.59 -8.50
N SER A 10 -2.69 11.60 -8.32
CA SER A 10 -1.35 11.66 -8.92
C SER A 10 -0.41 10.58 -8.37
N LEU A 11 -0.49 10.29 -7.07
CA LEU A 11 0.31 9.24 -6.44
C LEU A 11 -0.11 7.84 -6.91
N ILE A 12 -1.42 7.59 -7.02
CA ILE A 12 -1.95 6.34 -7.58
C ILE A 12 -1.52 6.15 -9.03
N ALA A 13 -1.62 7.21 -9.84
CA ALA A 13 -1.20 7.17 -11.23
C ALA A 13 0.30 6.84 -11.38
N ALA A 14 1.15 7.32 -10.47
CA ALA A 14 2.58 7.01 -10.47
C ALA A 14 2.90 5.53 -10.19
N LEU A 15 1.98 4.81 -9.54
CA LEU A 15 2.11 3.38 -9.21
C LEU A 15 1.44 2.47 -10.25
N THR A 16 0.57 3.02 -11.10
CA THR A 16 -0.12 2.26 -12.14
C THR A 16 0.89 1.67 -13.12
N GLY A 17 0.74 0.39 -13.44
CA GLY A 17 1.63 -0.34 -14.36
C GLY A 17 2.98 -0.75 -13.78
N VAL A 18 3.28 -0.43 -12.52
CA VAL A 18 4.49 -0.94 -11.83
C VAL A 18 4.35 -2.44 -11.51
N LEU A 19 3.12 -2.88 -11.26
CA LEU A 19 2.79 -4.27 -10.94
C LEU A 19 1.97 -4.88 -12.07
N SER A 20 2.02 -6.21 -12.19
CA SER A 20 1.12 -6.98 -13.05
C SER A 20 -0.35 -6.79 -12.68
N ASP A 21 -1.23 -7.27 -13.55
CA ASP A 21 -2.67 -7.09 -13.40
C ASP A 21 -3.21 -7.59 -12.05
N GLY A 22 -4.14 -6.82 -11.49
CA GLY A 22 -4.63 -6.97 -10.12
C GLY A 22 -3.58 -6.77 -9.02
N GLY A 23 -2.36 -6.32 -9.35
CA GLY A 23 -1.30 -6.05 -8.39
C GLY A 23 -1.51 -4.75 -7.61
N LEU A 24 -2.26 -3.79 -8.14
CA LEU A 24 -2.60 -2.54 -7.47
C LEU A 24 -4.12 -2.44 -7.29
N LEU A 25 -4.57 -2.25 -6.06
CA LEU A 25 -5.97 -2.04 -5.70
C LEU A 25 -6.17 -0.58 -5.28
N THR A 26 -7.22 0.04 -5.80
CA THR A 26 -7.57 1.45 -5.53
C THR A 26 -9.04 1.64 -5.18
N GLU A 27 -9.89 0.67 -5.48
CA GLU A 27 -11.33 0.73 -5.22
C GLU A 27 -11.62 0.58 -3.73
N ALA A 28 -12.50 1.44 -3.22
CA ALA A 28 -12.78 1.52 -1.78
C ALA A 28 -13.20 0.18 -1.17
N GLU A 29 -13.95 -0.64 -1.91
CA GLU A 29 -14.40 -1.96 -1.48
C GLU A 29 -13.24 -2.96 -1.29
N ASP A 30 -12.25 -2.91 -2.17
CA ASP A 30 -11.09 -3.78 -2.10
C ASP A 30 -10.15 -3.42 -0.94
N LEU A 31 -10.06 -2.13 -0.60
CA LEU A 31 -9.19 -1.62 0.46
C LEU A 31 -9.67 -2.01 1.87
N VAL A 32 -10.96 -2.28 2.07
CA VAL A 32 -11.56 -2.62 3.38
C VAL A 32 -10.83 -3.80 4.02
N ARG A 33 -10.47 -4.83 3.24
CA ARG A 33 -9.79 -6.03 3.73
C ARG A 33 -8.41 -5.72 4.34
N TYR A 34 -7.76 -4.66 3.90
CA TYR A 34 -6.41 -4.27 4.30
C TYR A 34 -6.41 -3.14 5.34
N SER A 35 -7.58 -2.72 5.81
CA SER A 35 -7.75 -1.57 6.69
C SER A 35 -7.59 -1.89 8.18
N ARG A 36 -7.37 -3.16 8.56
CA ARG A 36 -7.32 -3.63 9.94
C ARG A 36 -6.34 -4.80 10.11
N ASP A 37 -5.83 -4.96 11.33
CA ASP A 37 -5.11 -6.15 11.77
C ASP A 37 -5.88 -6.89 12.89
N TRP A 38 -5.22 -7.85 13.55
CA TRP A 38 -5.82 -8.65 14.62
C TRP A 38 -6.08 -7.85 15.91
N SER A 39 -5.43 -6.70 16.12
CA SER A 39 -5.70 -5.87 17.30
C SER A 39 -7.17 -5.44 17.37
N GLY A 40 -7.77 -5.13 16.21
CA GLY A 40 -9.13 -4.59 16.13
C GLY A 40 -9.28 -3.17 16.66
N ASP A 41 -8.19 -2.55 17.13
CA ASP A 41 -8.20 -1.23 17.79
C ASP A 41 -8.06 -0.07 16.79
N HIS A 42 -7.56 -0.34 15.58
CA HIS A 42 -7.26 0.68 14.58
C HIS A 42 -7.87 0.31 13.22
N PHE A 43 -8.45 1.31 12.57
CA PHE A 43 -8.96 1.23 11.21
C PHE A 43 -8.30 2.34 10.39
N GLY A 44 -7.61 1.95 9.34
CA GLY A 44 -6.86 2.86 8.49
C GLY A 44 -7.33 2.80 7.05
N ARG A 45 -7.47 3.95 6.38
CA ARG A 45 -7.76 3.97 4.94
C ARG A 45 -6.48 4.17 4.14
N PRO A 46 -5.89 3.11 3.54
CA PRO A 46 -4.71 3.29 2.70
C PRO A 46 -5.03 4.11 1.45
N LEU A 47 -4.01 4.72 0.86
CA LEU A 47 -4.06 5.35 -0.45
C LEU A 47 -4.37 4.31 -1.55
N ALA A 48 -3.68 3.17 -1.47
CA ALA A 48 -3.82 2.02 -2.36
C ALA A 48 -3.22 0.78 -1.68
N VAL A 49 -3.54 -0.40 -2.18
CA VAL A 49 -2.90 -1.66 -1.76
C VAL A 49 -2.14 -2.24 -2.93
N ALA A 50 -0.83 -2.41 -2.75
CA ALA A 50 0.07 -3.07 -3.67
C ALA A 50 0.30 -4.53 -3.25
N ARG A 51 0.22 -5.45 -4.21
CA ARG A 51 0.29 -6.91 -4.03
C ARG A 51 1.30 -7.51 -5.00
N PRO A 52 2.60 -7.24 -4.84
CA PRO A 52 3.63 -7.80 -5.70
C PRO A 52 3.59 -9.33 -5.66
N SER A 53 3.96 -9.95 -6.77
CA SER A 53 4.04 -11.40 -6.97
C SER A 53 5.46 -11.89 -7.21
N SER A 54 6.43 -10.97 -7.28
CA SER A 54 7.85 -11.25 -7.50
C SER A 54 8.74 -10.23 -6.79
N VAL A 55 10.02 -10.56 -6.65
CA VAL A 55 11.04 -9.66 -6.08
C VAL A 55 11.27 -8.47 -7.00
N GLU A 56 11.16 -8.67 -8.31
CA GLU A 56 11.30 -7.65 -9.34
C GLU A 56 10.20 -6.59 -9.22
N GLU A 57 8.94 -7.03 -9.08
CA GLU A 57 7.79 -6.15 -8.84
C GLU A 57 7.93 -5.40 -7.51
N MET A 58 8.27 -6.09 -6.42
CA MET A 58 8.52 -5.46 -5.12
C MET A 58 9.60 -4.38 -5.22
N SER A 59 10.71 -4.69 -5.89
CA SER A 59 11.83 -3.75 -6.05
C SER A 59 11.46 -2.54 -6.90
N ALA A 60 10.67 -2.74 -7.97
CA ALA A 60 10.18 -1.65 -8.81
C ALA A 60 9.21 -0.75 -8.04
N LEU A 61 8.31 -1.35 -7.26
CA LEU A 61 7.39 -0.64 -6.38
C LEU A 61 8.12 0.22 -5.36
N MET A 62 9.08 -0.35 -4.63
CA MET A 62 9.84 0.40 -3.62
C MET A 62 10.62 1.58 -4.23
N ARG A 63 11.22 1.39 -5.42
CA ARG A 63 11.87 2.48 -6.15
C ARG A 63 10.89 3.61 -6.49
N ARG A 64 9.69 3.27 -6.96
CA ARG A 64 8.66 4.26 -7.28
C ARG A 64 8.16 4.96 -6.03
N CYS A 65 7.79 4.24 -4.98
CA CYS A 65 7.35 4.84 -3.72
C CYS A 65 8.41 5.80 -3.15
N HIS A 66 9.69 5.41 -3.20
CA HIS A 66 10.78 6.28 -2.76
C HIS A 66 10.88 7.58 -3.59
N ALA A 67 10.82 7.47 -4.93
CA ALA A 67 10.89 8.63 -5.83
C ALA A 67 9.75 9.63 -5.58
N GLU A 68 8.54 9.12 -5.33
CA GLU A 68 7.33 9.93 -5.09
C GLU A 68 7.15 10.30 -3.60
N ARG A 69 8.04 9.85 -2.71
CA ARG A 69 7.95 10.01 -1.25
C ARG A 69 6.63 9.46 -0.66
N ILE A 70 6.17 8.34 -1.17
CA ILE A 70 4.98 7.63 -0.69
C ILE A 70 5.39 6.75 0.51
N PRO A 71 4.82 6.96 1.71
CA PRO A 71 5.01 6.06 2.84
C PRO A 71 4.45 4.67 2.54
N VAL A 72 5.09 3.65 3.12
CA VAL A 72 4.75 2.24 2.86
C VAL A 72 4.48 1.53 4.18
N VAL A 73 3.37 0.79 4.22
CA VAL A 73 3.00 -0.08 5.34
C VAL A 73 3.02 -1.54 4.89
N PRO A 74 4.00 -2.35 5.33
CA PRO A 74 4.06 -3.75 4.96
C PRO A 74 3.00 -4.58 5.70
N GLN A 75 2.34 -5.49 4.99
CA GLN A 75 1.36 -6.43 5.54
C GLN A 75 1.71 -7.89 5.19
N GLY A 76 1.93 -8.68 6.24
CA GLY A 76 2.08 -10.14 6.19
C GLY A 76 0.82 -10.86 6.67
N GLY A 77 0.95 -11.70 7.70
CA GLY A 77 -0.17 -12.49 8.25
C GLY A 77 -1.19 -11.73 9.11
N LEU A 78 -1.02 -10.42 9.32
CA LEU A 78 -1.93 -9.54 10.08
C LEU A 78 -2.24 -9.95 11.53
N THR A 79 -1.41 -10.80 12.14
CA THR A 79 -1.59 -11.27 13.54
C THR A 79 -1.00 -10.32 14.59
N GLY A 80 -0.52 -9.15 14.19
CA GLY A 80 -0.01 -8.13 15.10
C GLY A 80 -1.11 -7.57 16.01
N LEU A 81 -0.71 -7.16 17.22
CA LEU A 81 -1.63 -6.68 18.27
C LEU A 81 -1.46 -5.19 18.58
N VAL A 82 -0.71 -4.46 17.77
CA VAL A 82 -0.32 -3.06 18.06
C VAL A 82 -0.63 -2.10 16.91
N GLY A 83 -1.36 -2.53 15.87
CA GLY A 83 -1.72 -1.67 14.74
C GLY A 83 -0.61 -1.38 13.74
N ALA A 84 0.60 -1.96 13.88
CA ALA A 84 1.75 -1.64 13.04
C ALA A 84 1.56 -1.99 11.55
N ALA A 85 0.59 -2.86 11.25
CA ALA A 85 0.26 -3.26 9.88
C ALA A 85 -0.91 -2.43 9.31
N VAL A 86 -1.42 -1.41 10.02
CA VAL A 86 -2.56 -0.59 9.62
C VAL A 86 -2.05 0.77 9.14
N ALA A 87 -2.49 1.20 7.95
CA ALA A 87 -2.10 2.50 7.40
C ALA A 87 -2.72 3.68 8.17
N ALA A 88 -1.98 4.78 8.28
CA ALA A 88 -2.52 6.08 8.63
C ALA A 88 -3.34 6.66 7.45
N ASP A 89 -4.35 7.47 7.77
CA ASP A 89 -5.39 7.86 6.81
C ASP A 89 -4.87 8.58 5.55
N GLY A 90 -4.94 7.87 4.42
CA GLY A 90 -5.12 8.43 3.09
C GLY A 90 -3.88 8.73 2.25
N ASN A 91 -2.67 8.59 2.80
CA ASN A 91 -1.43 8.91 2.07
C ASN A 91 -0.41 7.76 2.03
N GLU A 92 -0.67 6.64 2.70
CA GLU A 92 0.24 5.50 2.76
C GLU A 92 -0.21 4.38 1.83
N VAL A 93 0.75 3.71 1.18
CA VAL A 93 0.47 2.50 0.41
C VAL A 93 0.71 1.29 1.29
N VAL A 94 -0.31 0.44 1.38
CA VAL A 94 -0.16 -0.87 1.98
C VAL A 94 0.52 -1.80 0.98
N VAL A 95 1.51 -2.56 1.41
CA VAL A 95 2.16 -3.59 0.60
C VAL A 95 1.83 -4.95 1.21
N SER A 96 0.90 -5.66 0.59
CA SER A 96 0.53 -7.02 0.99
C SER A 96 1.45 -8.04 0.33
N LEU A 97 2.04 -8.91 1.16
CA LEU A 97 2.91 -9.99 0.71
C LEU A 97 2.14 -11.27 0.32
N GLU A 98 0.80 -11.24 0.30
CA GLU A 98 -0.03 -12.45 0.14
C GLU A 98 0.20 -13.20 -1.19
N ARG A 99 0.68 -12.51 -2.23
CA ARG A 99 1.03 -13.09 -3.54
C ARG A 99 2.50 -13.53 -3.65
N MET A 100 3.35 -13.19 -2.67
CA MET A 100 4.77 -13.58 -2.61
C MET A 100 4.95 -14.81 -1.70
N ASN A 101 4.40 -15.96 -2.11
CA ASN A 101 4.27 -17.15 -1.26
C ASN A 101 4.95 -18.42 -1.84
N ARG A 102 6.01 -18.24 -2.62
CA ARG A 102 6.77 -19.32 -3.26
C ARG A 102 8.19 -19.38 -2.73
#